data_AF-A0A383BNZ3-F1
#
_entry.id   AF-A0A383BNZ3-F1
#
_cell.length_a   1.000
_cell.length_b   1.000
_cell.length_c   1.000
_cell.angle_alpha   90.00
_cell.angle_beta   90.00
_cell.angle_gamma   90.00
#
_symmetry.space_group_name_H-M   'P 1'
#
loop_
_entity.id
_entity.type
_entity.pdbx_description
1 polymer ?
#
loop_
_entity_poly.entity_id
_entity_poly.type
_entity_poly.pdbx_seq_one_letter_code
_entity_poly.pdbx_strand_id
1 'polypeptide(L)'
;YIDADHSYDGVIQDLELWIPKIKEGGIICGHDFIKDGEHYDIDGKLIGQFGVQKAVIEYSERYNWDLHITKNDDFPSWFAFTR
;
A
#
# COMPACT_ATOMS: atom_id res chain seq x y z
N TYR A 1 -6.53 0.61 -7.42
CA TYR A 1 -5.29 -0.15 -7.58
C TYR A 1 -4.15 0.85 -7.62
N ILE A 2 -3.35 0.91 -6.55
CA ILE A 2 -2.24 1.84 -6.33
C ILE A 2 -0.95 1.02 -6.37
N ASP A 3 -0.10 1.29 -7.35
CA ASP A 3 1.14 0.54 -7.60
C ASP A 3 2.09 1.37 -8.49
N ALA A 4 2.30 2.63 -8.11
CA ALA A 4 3.09 3.59 -8.88
C ALA A 4 4.31 4.06 -8.09
N ASP A 5 4.12 5.01 -7.17
CA ASP A 5 5.18 5.49 -6.28
C ASP A 5 5.13 4.70 -4.97
N HIS A 6 6.18 3.93 -4.69
CA HIS A 6 6.28 3.11 -3.50
C HIS A 6 6.78 3.86 -2.26
N SER A 7 7.10 5.15 -2.37
CA SER A 7 7.40 5.98 -1.21
C SER A 7 6.15 6.20 -0.36
N TYR A 8 6.36 6.40 0.94
CA TYR A 8 5.27 6.73 1.86
C TYR A 8 4.46 7.94 1.36
N ASP A 9 5.14 9.04 1.00
CA ASP A 9 4.46 10.27 0.57
C ASP A 9 3.68 10.09 -0.74
N GLY A 10 4.21 9.31 -1.70
CA GLY A 10 3.52 8.97 -2.94
C GLY A 10 2.25 8.17 -2.71
N VAL A 11 2.33 7.11 -1.89
CA VAL A 11 1.15 6.30 -1.53
C VAL A 11 0.12 7.15 -0.80
N ILE A 12 0.53 7.99 0.14
CA ILE A 12 -0.37 8.90 0.88
C ILE A 12 -1.11 9.84 -0.08
N GLN A 13 -0.39 10.44 -1.04
CA GLN A 13 -0.98 11.31 -2.04
C GLN A 13 -2.01 10.56 -2.89
N ASP A 14 -1.69 9.34 -3.33
CA ASP A 14 -2.63 8.50 -4.08
C ASP A 14 -3.87 8.17 -3.24
N LEU A 15 -3.70 7.73 -2.00
CA LEU A 15 -4.82 7.42 -1.10
C LEU A 15 -5.76 8.63 -0.97
N GLU A 16 -5.24 9.81 -0.65
CA GLU A 16 -6.04 11.04 -0.49
C GLU A 16 -6.74 11.48 -1.79
N LEU A 17 -6.13 11.26 -2.96
CA LEU A 17 -6.75 11.55 -4.25
C LEU A 17 -7.85 10.57 -4.64
N TRP A 18 -7.70 9.30 -4.26
CA TRP A 18 -8.58 8.22 -4.72
C TRP A 18 -9.72 7.90 -3.74
N ILE A 19 -9.52 7.99 -2.43
CA ILE A 19 -10.54 7.69 -1.41
C ILE A 19 -11.87 8.41 -1.69
N PRO A 20 -11.92 9.73 -1.99
CA PRO A 20 -13.19 10.42 -2.22
C PRO A 20 -13.97 9.95 -3.45
N LYS A 21 -13.33 9.16 -4.33
CA LYS A 21 -13.91 8.63 -5.57
C LYS A 21 -14.46 7.22 -5.39
N ILE A 22 -14.19 6.59 -4.26
CA ILE A 22 -14.62 5.23 -3.95
C ILE A 22 -16.00 5.33 -3.30
N LYS A 23 -16.97 4.59 -3.84
CA LYS A 23 -18.30 4.48 -3.24
C LYS A 23 -18.20 3.81 -1.86
N GLU A 24 -19.18 4.05 -1.00
CA GLU A 24 -19.30 3.33 0.27
C GLU A 24 -19.29 1.81 0.04
N GLY A 25 -18.48 1.09 0.83
CA GLY A 25 -18.25 -0.35 0.66
C GLY A 25 -17.46 -0.72 -0.59
N GLY A 26 -16.87 0.25 -1.29
CA GLY A 26 -15.95 0.03 -2.40
C GLY A 26 -14.60 -0.52 -1.93
N ILE A 27 -13.76 -0.89 -2.90
CA ILE A 27 -12.45 -1.47 -2.65
C ILE A 27 -11.38 -0.49 -3.11
N ILE A 28 -10.40 -0.28 -2.25
CA ILE A 28 -9.08 0.24 -2.59
C ILE A 28 -8.06 -0.90 -2.47
N CYS A 29 -7.04 -0.91 -3.32
CA CYS A 29 -6.07 -2.01 -3.37
C CYS A 29 -4.75 -1.55 -3.99
N GLY A 30 -3.70 -2.34 -3.81
CA GLY A 30 -2.36 -2.08 -4.35
C GLY A 30 -1.39 -3.24 -4.14
N HIS A 31 -0.12 -3.00 -4.46
CA HIS A 31 0.97 -3.98 -4.37
C HIS A 31 2.02 -3.60 -3.31
N ASP A 32 3.08 -4.41 -3.20
CA ASP A 32 4.32 -4.13 -2.46
C ASP A 32 4.11 -3.81 -0.98
N PHE A 33 3.20 -4.53 -0.33
CA PHE A 33 3.00 -4.52 1.12
C PHE A 33 4.14 -5.28 1.82
N ILE A 34 5.34 -4.73 1.72
CA ILE A 34 6.57 -5.23 2.33
C ILE A 34 7.03 -4.31 3.45
N LYS A 35 8.00 -4.75 4.25
CA LYS A 35 8.59 -3.94 5.33
C LYS A 35 9.10 -2.60 4.77
N ASP A 36 8.83 -1.48 5.43
CA ASP A 36 9.32 -0.18 4.96
C ASP A 36 10.87 -0.08 5.03
N GLY A 37 11.43 0.74 4.14
CA GLY A 37 12.87 1.03 4.07
C GLY A 37 13.48 0.71 2.71
N GLU A 38 14.80 0.66 2.66
CA GLU A 38 15.55 0.29 1.47
C GLU A 38 15.45 -1.23 1.22
N HIS A 39 15.16 -1.59 -0.02
CA HIS A 39 15.18 -2.97 -0.48
C HIS A 39 16.25 -3.16 -1.53
N TYR A 40 16.82 -4.36 -1.55
CA TYR A 40 17.94 -4.73 -2.40
C TYR A 40 17.63 -6.01 -3.14
N ASP A 41 18.09 -6.13 -4.39
CA ASP A 41 18.01 -7.38 -5.13
C ASP A 41 19.03 -8.42 -4.64
N ILE A 42 19.01 -9.60 -5.26
CA ILE A 42 19.92 -10.72 -4.92
C ILE A 42 21.40 -10.39 -5.10
N ASP A 43 21.74 -9.40 -5.93
CA ASP A 43 23.10 -8.95 -6.20
C ASP A 43 23.51 -7.80 -5.26
N GLY A 44 22.63 -7.40 -4.33
CA GLY A 44 22.85 -6.32 -3.38
C GLY A 44 22.68 -4.93 -3.98
N LYS A 45 22.04 -4.80 -5.14
CA LYS A 45 21.72 -3.50 -5.74
C LYS A 45 20.42 -2.96 -5.17
N LEU A 46 20.43 -1.69 -4.76
CA LEU A 46 19.23 -0.99 -4.28
C LEU A 46 18.14 -1.02 -5.36
N ILE A 47 16.98 -1.60 -5.03
CA ILE A 47 15.80 -1.61 -5.90
C ILE A 47 14.87 -0.43 -5.60
N GLY A 48 14.89 0.10 -4.38
CA GLY A 48 14.13 1.29 -4.04
C GLY A 48 13.93 1.46 -2.53
N GLN A 49 13.33 2.58 -2.17
CA GLN A 49 12.85 2.86 -0.81
C GLN A 49 11.33 2.71 -0.79
N PHE A 50 10.84 1.81 0.05
CA PHE A 50 9.43 1.47 0.15
C PHE A 50 8.83 2.03 1.45
N GLY A 51 7.62 2.56 1.36
CA GLY A 51 6.81 3.09 2.46
C GLY A 51 5.33 2.73 2.37
N VAL A 52 5.00 1.75 1.52
CA VAL A 52 3.63 1.32 1.23
C VAL A 52 2.95 0.75 2.48
N GLN A 53 3.62 -0.14 3.21
CA GLN A 53 3.06 -0.82 4.38
C GLN A 53 2.64 0.19 5.44
N LYS A 54 3.52 1.14 5.78
CA LYS A 54 3.18 2.21 6.73
C LYS A 54 1.98 3.03 6.26
N ALA A 55 1.99 3.51 5.02
CA ALA A 55 0.91 4.36 4.50
C ALA A 55 -0.45 3.65 4.53
N VAL A 56 -0.49 2.39 4.11
CA VAL A 56 -1.72 1.59 4.07
C VAL A 56 -2.21 1.26 5.48
N ILE A 57 -1.33 0.90 6.42
CA ILE A 57 -1.72 0.63 7.82
C ILE A 57 -2.31 1.89 8.46
N GLU A 58 -1.62 3.03 8.37
CA GLU A 58 -2.09 4.27 9.00
C GLU A 58 -3.47 4.72 8.49
N TYR A 59 -3.73 4.56 7.19
CA TYR A 59 -5.03 4.90 6.61
C TYR A 59 -6.10 3.89 6.96
N SER A 60 -5.74 2.60 6.97
CA SER A 60 -6.67 1.55 7.38
C SER A 60 -7.13 1.74 8.82
N GLU A 61 -6.21 2.13 9.72
CA GLU A 61 -6.54 2.45 11.11
C GLU A 61 -7.36 3.75 11.22
N ARG A 62 -6.95 4.81 10.52
CA ARG A 62 -7.62 6.12 10.55
C ARG A 62 -9.07 6.05 10.09
N TYR A 63 -9.33 5.29 9.03
CA TYR A 63 -10.65 5.19 8.39
C TYR A 63 -11.36 3.87 8.67
N ASN A 64 -10.82 3.06 9.59
CA ASN A 64 -11.40 1.78 10.03
C ASN A 64 -11.69 0.83 8.86
N TRP A 65 -10.74 0.70 7.93
CA TRP A 65 -10.86 -0.20 6.79
C TRP A 65 -10.76 -1.67 7.21
N ASP A 66 -11.47 -2.53 6.49
CA ASP A 66 -11.27 -3.97 6.56
C ASP A 66 -10.13 -4.36 5.59
N LEU A 67 -8.89 -4.35 6.10
CA LEU A 67 -7.65 -4.57 5.33
C LEU A 67 -7.29 -6.06 5.23
N HIS A 68 -6.99 -6.51 4.01
CA HIS A 68 -6.58 -7.88 3.69
C HIS A 68 -5.27 -7.87 2.91
N ILE A 69 -4.36 -8.76 3.26
CA ILE A 69 -3.04 -8.92 2.63
C ILE A 69 -2.95 -10.32 2.01
N THR A 70 -2.43 -10.42 0.79
CA THR A 70 -2.17 -11.72 0.16
C THR A 70 -1.07 -12.48 0.90
N LYS A 71 -1.05 -13.80 0.76
CA LYS A 71 -0.08 -14.68 1.42
C LYS A 71 0.75 -15.42 0.38
N ASN A 72 1.97 -15.80 0.76
CA ASN A 72 2.92 -16.56 -0.08
C ASN A 72 3.39 -15.80 -1.33
N ASP A 73 3.68 -14.52 -1.18
CA ASP A 73 4.27 -13.64 -2.21
C ASP A 73 5.45 -12.89 -1.59
N ASP A 74 6.51 -12.68 -2.37
CA ASP A 74 7.69 -11.90 -1.94
C ASP A 74 7.35 -10.41 -1.81
N PHE A 75 6.38 -9.95 -2.61
CA PHE A 75 5.86 -8.58 -2.62
C PHE A 75 4.33 -8.63 -2.48
N PRO A 76 3.77 -8.81 -1.28
CA PRO A 76 2.34 -9.05 -1.11
C PRO A 76 1.48 -7.89 -1.63
N SER A 77 0.36 -8.24 -2.27
CA SER A 77 -0.71 -7.29 -2.57
C SER A 77 -1.59 -7.05 -1.35
N TRP A 78 -2.28 -5.91 -1.35
CA TRP A 78 -3.26 -5.54 -0.34
C TRP A 78 -4.56 -5.07 -0.98
N PHE A 79 -5.68 -5.29 -0.29
CA PHE A 79 -6.94 -4.65 -0.61
C PHE A 79 -7.72 -4.37 0.68
N ALA A 80 -8.52 -3.31 0.67
CA ALA A 80 -9.31 -2.91 1.80
C ALA A 80 -10.71 -2.46 1.36
N PHE A 81 -11.73 -2.85 2.13
CA PHE A 81 -13.06 -2.27 1.98
C PHE A 81 -13.11 -0.91 2.69
N THR A 82 -13.34 0.15 1.93
CA THR A 82 -13.43 1.52 2.46
C THR A 82 -14.78 1.72 3.15
N ARG A 83 -14.77 2.33 4.33
CA ARG A 83 -15.95 2.67 5.11
C ARG A 83 -16.28 4.15 5.01
#